data_AF-A0A7S2K5B4-F1
#
_entry.id   AF-A0A7S2K5B4-F1
#
_cell.length_a   1.000
_cell.length_b   1.000
_cell.length_c   1.000
_cell.angle_alpha   90.00
_cell.angle_beta   90.00
_cell.angle_gamma   90.00
#
_symmetry.space_group_name_H-M   'P 1'
#
loop_
_entity.id
_entity.type
_entity.pdbx_description
1 polymer ?
#
loop_
_entity_poly.entity_id
_entity_poly.type
_entity_poly.pdbx_seq_one_letter_code
_entity_poly.pdbx_strand_id
1 'polypeptide(L)'
;ATFGVHSVPLSPMWWRSKMLYHLFPFDRSIWGCIKDPIWWVLSVLLVIPYYGIRVIAHAVLLIMIVRGCPPDEYQLVQFVLDYKATQLISSGIILSCQGFFSYYRCVRGDLRHSCDVAGPGSLQDIYSAAADFAGSVLLCWTALLLMPCARNAAGSRDLDGAVADLEDAMMSDFTYSGSDSDHYDQGCGAMLRRCMCC
;
A
#
# COMPACT_ATOMS: atom_id res chain seq x y z
N ALA A 1 -25.15 -9.97 17.88
CA ALA A 1 -25.87 -8.76 17.43
C ALA A 1 -25.01 -8.06 16.38
N THR A 2 -25.30 -8.29 15.11
CA THR A 2 -24.70 -7.55 13.98
C THR A 2 -25.35 -6.18 13.92
N PHE A 3 -24.77 -5.21 14.62
CA PHE A 3 -25.14 -3.81 14.45
C PHE A 3 -24.77 -3.40 13.02
N GLY A 4 -25.78 -3.24 12.16
CA GLY A 4 -25.64 -2.55 10.89
C GLY A 4 -25.27 -1.10 11.17
N VAL A 5 -23.97 -0.80 11.24
CA VAL A 5 -23.47 0.56 11.37
C VAL A 5 -23.68 1.25 10.03
N HIS A 6 -24.84 1.90 9.86
CA HIS A 6 -24.98 2.92 8.83
C HIS A 6 -23.99 4.04 9.17
N SER A 7 -22.92 4.14 8.39
CA SER A 7 -21.98 5.25 8.49
C SER A 7 -22.73 6.55 8.24
N VAL A 8 -22.95 7.32 9.31
CA VAL A 8 -23.45 8.69 9.17
C VAL A 8 -22.49 9.48 8.28
N PRO A 9 -22.99 10.34 7.39
CA PRO A 9 -22.14 11.24 6.63
C PRO A 9 -21.29 12.06 7.61
N LEU A 10 -20.01 12.25 7.31
CA LEU A 10 -18.99 12.90 8.15
C LEU A 10 -18.45 12.13 9.37
N SER A 11 -18.80 10.86 9.60
CA SER A 11 -18.10 10.07 10.63
C SER A 11 -16.63 9.78 10.25
N PRO A 12 -15.70 9.63 11.22
CA PRO A 12 -14.31 9.24 10.94
C PRO A 12 -14.21 7.90 10.17
N MET A 13 -15.16 6.99 10.41
CA MET A 13 -15.27 5.72 9.69
C MET A 13 -15.71 5.92 8.23
N TRP A 14 -16.61 6.86 7.97
CA TRP A 14 -17.02 7.23 6.61
C TRP A 14 -15.84 7.84 5.83
N TRP A 15 -15.10 8.77 6.44
CA TRP A 15 -13.92 9.38 5.80
C TRP A 15 -12.84 8.34 5.51
N ARG A 16 -12.57 7.44 6.48
CA ARG A 16 -11.68 6.30 6.29
C ARG A 16 -12.09 5.43 5.10
N SER A 17 -13.35 5.00 5.05
CA SER A 17 -13.86 4.15 3.97
C SER A 17 -13.78 4.85 2.61
N LYS A 18 -14.15 6.14 2.54
CA LYS A 18 -14.09 6.94 1.31
C LYS A 18 -12.66 7.11 0.81
N MET A 19 -11.71 7.47 1.68
CA MET A 19 -10.30 7.63 1.31
C MET A 19 -9.68 6.32 0.86
N LEU A 20 -9.90 5.22 1.60
CA LEU A 20 -9.38 3.90 1.22
C LEU A 20 -9.95 3.44 -0.12
N TYR A 21 -11.24 3.68 -0.39
CA TYR A 21 -11.84 3.27 -1.64
C TYR A 21 -11.28 4.00 -2.86
N HIS A 22 -10.91 5.28 -2.70
CA HIS A 22 -10.24 6.01 -3.77
C HIS A 22 -8.77 5.58 -3.94
N LEU A 23 -8.04 5.29 -2.87
CA LEU A 23 -6.61 4.95 -2.94
C LEU A 23 -6.32 3.48 -3.25
N PHE A 24 -7.10 2.56 -2.69
CA PHE A 24 -6.97 1.12 -2.83
C PHE A 24 -8.26 0.49 -3.34
N PRO A 25 -8.67 0.77 -4.59
CA PRO A 25 -9.90 0.21 -5.13
C PRO A 25 -9.73 -1.28 -5.46
N PHE A 26 -10.64 -2.10 -4.94
CA PHE A 26 -10.67 -3.54 -5.22
C PHE A 26 -11.33 -3.86 -6.57
N ASP A 27 -12.33 -3.07 -6.99
CA ASP A 27 -13.17 -3.35 -8.17
C ASP A 27 -12.80 -2.55 -9.43
N ARG A 28 -11.75 -1.70 -9.38
CA ARG A 28 -11.44 -0.77 -10.48
C ARG A 28 -10.06 -1.04 -11.04
N SER A 29 -9.97 -1.10 -12.35
CA SER A 29 -8.68 -1.13 -13.05
C SER A 29 -7.94 0.20 -12.87
N ILE A 30 -6.63 0.19 -13.10
CA ILE A 30 -5.78 1.39 -13.08
C ILE A 30 -6.36 2.50 -13.98
N TRP A 31 -6.89 2.12 -15.14
CA TRP A 31 -7.54 3.04 -16.09
C TRP A 31 -8.85 3.63 -15.58
N GLY A 32 -9.55 2.94 -14.68
CA GLY A 32 -10.70 3.47 -13.95
C GLY A 32 -10.28 4.48 -12.88
N CYS A 33 -9.16 4.23 -12.20
CA CYS A 33 -8.60 5.12 -11.17
C CYS A 33 -8.11 6.45 -11.76
N ILE A 34 -7.43 6.40 -12.91
CA ILE A 34 -6.89 7.59 -13.59
C ILE A 34 -7.99 8.59 -13.99
N LYS A 35 -9.24 8.13 -14.22
CA LYS A 35 -10.37 9.01 -14.56
C LYS A 35 -10.94 9.76 -13.35
N ASP A 36 -10.68 9.29 -12.13
CA ASP A 36 -11.20 9.94 -10.92
C ASP A 36 -10.32 11.13 -10.50
N PRO A 37 -10.86 12.37 -10.43
CA PRO A 37 -10.06 13.53 -10.07
C PRO A 37 -9.59 13.49 -8.61
N ILE A 38 -10.36 12.85 -7.72
CA ILE A 38 -10.01 12.69 -6.31
C ILE A 38 -8.76 11.81 -6.15
N TRP A 39 -8.62 10.78 -6.99
CA TRP A 39 -7.43 9.92 -7.00
C TRP A 39 -6.17 10.73 -7.31
N TRP A 40 -6.22 11.62 -8.31
CA TRP A 40 -5.09 12.49 -8.64
C TRP A 40 -4.67 13.39 -7.49
N VAL A 41 -5.61 14.03 -6.78
CA VAL A 41 -5.29 14.91 -5.65
C VAL A 41 -4.59 14.12 -4.54
N LEU A 42 -5.09 12.93 -4.22
CA LEU A 42 -4.49 12.08 -3.20
C LEU A 42 -3.13 11.52 -3.64
N SER A 43 -3.00 11.07 -4.88
CA SER A 43 -1.74 10.57 -5.44
C SER A 43 -0.66 11.65 -5.48
N VAL A 44 -1.00 12.88 -5.90
CA VAL A 44 -0.05 14.01 -5.87
C VAL A 44 0.40 14.31 -4.44
N LEU A 45 -0.53 14.33 -3.48
CA LEU A 45 -0.20 14.51 -2.07
C LEU A 45 0.78 13.45 -1.55
N LEU A 46 0.63 12.20 -2.00
CA LEU A 46 1.49 11.08 -1.64
C LEU A 46 2.85 11.10 -2.36
N VAL A 47 2.98 11.80 -3.48
CA VAL A 47 4.24 11.89 -4.24
C VAL A 47 5.13 13.05 -3.75
N ILE A 48 4.58 14.08 -3.11
CA ILE A 48 5.33 15.29 -2.71
C ILE A 48 6.35 14.99 -1.59
N PRO A 49 7.69 15.04 -1.86
CA PRO A 49 8.72 14.68 -0.89
C PRO A 49 9.14 15.83 0.03
N TYR A 50 8.51 17.01 -0.05
CA TYR A 50 8.92 18.18 0.70
C TYR A 50 8.46 18.13 2.16
N TYR A 51 9.31 18.58 3.09
CA TYR A 51 9.02 18.72 4.52
C TYR A 51 8.52 17.43 5.22
N GLY A 52 8.80 16.25 4.66
CA GLY A 52 8.28 14.99 5.18
C GLY A 52 6.77 14.80 5.01
N ILE A 53 6.11 15.61 4.17
CA ILE A 53 4.66 15.52 3.90
C ILE A 53 4.31 14.11 3.39
N ARG A 54 5.13 13.55 2.49
CA ARG A 54 4.97 12.16 2.01
C ARG A 54 4.93 11.14 3.15
N VAL A 55 5.89 11.21 4.08
CA VAL A 55 5.98 10.31 5.24
C VAL A 55 4.74 10.47 6.11
N ILE A 56 4.33 11.70 6.40
CA ILE A 56 3.14 11.98 7.22
C ILE A 56 1.87 11.44 6.53
N ALA A 57 1.71 11.69 5.23
CA ALA A 57 0.56 11.22 4.46
C ALA A 57 0.46 9.69 4.44
N HIS A 58 1.57 8.98 4.21
CA HIS A 58 1.60 7.52 4.26
C HIS A 58 1.45 6.98 5.68
N ALA A 59 1.94 7.67 6.71
CA ALA A 59 1.69 7.32 8.10
C ALA A 59 0.20 7.39 8.45
N VAL A 60 -0.49 8.44 8.00
CA VAL A 60 -1.94 8.57 8.16
C VAL A 60 -2.67 7.42 7.45
N LEU A 61 -2.27 7.05 6.24
CA LEU A 61 -2.86 5.91 5.53
C LEU A 61 -2.62 4.59 6.26
N LEU A 62 -1.41 4.35 6.75
CA LEU A 62 -1.09 3.16 7.53
C LEU A 62 -1.96 3.11 8.80
N ILE A 63 -2.07 4.20 9.55
CA ILE A 63 -2.93 4.29 10.74
C ILE A 63 -4.39 4.00 10.37
N MET A 64 -4.88 4.54 9.25
CA MET A 64 -6.21 4.23 8.76
C MET A 64 -6.33 2.72 8.58
N ILE A 65 -5.49 2.07 7.76
CA ILE A 65 -5.54 0.62 7.48
C ILE A 65 -5.58 -0.21 8.78
N VAL A 66 -4.70 0.11 9.74
CA VAL A 66 -4.58 -0.61 11.02
C VAL A 66 -5.82 -0.48 11.90
N ARG A 67 -6.53 0.65 11.84
CA ARG A 67 -7.81 0.84 12.57
C ARG A 67 -8.96 -0.04 12.03
N GLY A 68 -8.72 -0.84 10.99
CA GLY A 68 -9.71 -1.77 10.42
C GLY A 68 -10.03 -3.02 11.25
N CYS A 69 -9.32 -3.29 12.36
CA CYS A 69 -9.51 -4.38 13.32
C CYS A 69 -10.45 -5.53 12.87
N PRO A 70 -9.93 -6.58 12.21
CA PRO A 70 -8.53 -6.81 11.83
C PRO A 70 -8.12 -6.10 10.52
N PRO A 71 -6.84 -5.68 10.37
CA PRO A 71 -6.34 -5.14 9.11
C PRO A 71 -6.31 -6.20 8.02
N ASP A 72 -6.65 -5.81 6.80
CA ASP A 72 -6.67 -6.68 5.61
C ASP A 72 -5.25 -6.82 5.03
N GLU A 73 -4.82 -8.07 4.79
CA GLU A 73 -3.51 -8.39 4.20
C GLU A 73 -3.32 -7.73 2.82
N TYR A 74 -4.35 -7.78 1.97
CA TYR A 74 -4.30 -7.21 0.63
C TYR A 74 -4.05 -5.70 0.68
N GLN A 75 -4.75 -5.00 1.57
CA GLN A 75 -4.57 -3.55 1.74
C GLN A 75 -3.17 -3.20 2.27
N LEU A 76 -2.61 -4.03 3.15
CA LEU A 76 -1.29 -3.77 3.73
C LEU A 76 -0.15 -4.04 2.73
N VAL A 77 -0.26 -5.11 1.93
CA VAL A 77 0.70 -5.40 0.84
C VAL A 77 0.62 -4.31 -0.23
N GLN A 78 -0.59 -3.94 -0.66
CA GLN A 78 -0.80 -2.88 -1.64
C GLN A 78 -0.23 -1.54 -1.14
N PHE A 79 -0.41 -1.23 0.15
CA PHE A 79 0.23 -0.06 0.78
C PHE A 79 1.75 -0.09 0.68
N VAL A 80 2.42 -1.22 0.96
CA VAL A 80 3.89 -1.33 0.87
C VAL A 80 4.36 -1.14 -0.57
N LEU A 81 3.67 -1.74 -1.53
CA LEU A 81 4.00 -1.61 -2.95
C LEU A 81 3.85 -0.17 -3.44
N ASP A 82 2.71 0.47 -3.15
CA ASP A 82 2.45 1.86 -3.54
C ASP A 82 3.40 2.82 -2.83
N TYR A 83 3.76 2.54 -1.57
CA TYR A 83 4.74 3.32 -0.84
C TYR A 83 6.13 3.29 -1.49
N LYS A 84 6.58 2.12 -1.93
CA LYS A 84 7.85 1.99 -2.67
C LYS A 84 7.78 2.62 -4.06
N ALA A 85 6.63 2.50 -4.74
CA ALA A 85 6.42 3.13 -6.04
C ALA A 85 6.49 4.66 -5.95
N THR A 86 5.84 5.27 -4.94
CA THR A 86 5.90 6.73 -4.73
C THR A 86 7.31 7.21 -4.40
N GLN A 87 8.12 6.44 -3.66
CA GLN A 87 9.54 6.73 -3.45
C GLN A 87 10.33 6.72 -4.78
N LEU A 88 10.15 5.69 -5.61
CA LEU A 88 10.80 5.63 -6.92
C LEU A 88 10.44 6.83 -7.81
N ILE A 89 9.16 7.19 -7.86
CA ILE A 89 8.69 8.33 -8.67
C ILE A 89 9.26 9.65 -8.13
N SER A 90 9.17 9.88 -6.82
CA SER A 90 9.55 11.15 -6.21
C SER A 90 11.06 11.36 -6.09
N SER A 91 11.77 10.46 -5.41
CA SER A 91 13.23 10.60 -5.22
C SER A 91 14.03 10.08 -6.42
N GLY A 92 13.49 9.15 -7.19
CA GLY A 92 14.12 8.67 -8.41
C GLY A 92 13.86 9.62 -9.58
N ILE A 93 12.66 9.58 -10.15
CA ILE A 93 12.36 10.25 -11.43
C ILE A 93 12.31 11.77 -11.26
N ILE A 94 11.48 12.30 -10.37
CA ILE A 94 11.24 13.75 -10.25
C ILE A 94 12.53 14.47 -9.87
N LEU A 95 13.23 13.99 -8.83
CA LEU A 95 14.46 14.62 -8.36
C LEU A 95 15.60 14.52 -9.39
N SER A 96 15.69 13.41 -10.14
CA SER A 96 16.66 13.28 -11.23
C SER A 96 16.37 14.26 -12.37
N CYS A 97 15.11 14.43 -12.76
CA CYS A 97 14.72 15.43 -13.75
C CYS A 97 15.06 16.85 -13.27
N GLN A 98 14.73 17.19 -12.02
CA GLN A 98 15.07 18.50 -11.44
C GLN A 98 16.58 18.73 -11.41
N GLY A 99 17.36 17.73 -10.98
CA GLY A 99 18.83 17.78 -10.99
C GLY A 99 19.39 17.99 -12.40
N PHE A 100 18.85 17.28 -13.40
CA PHE A 100 19.21 17.45 -14.80
C PHE A 100 18.93 18.87 -15.30
N PHE A 101 17.74 19.43 -15.04
CA PHE A 101 17.42 20.80 -15.45
C PHE A 101 18.28 21.84 -14.73
N SER A 102 18.53 21.66 -13.43
CA SER A 102 19.41 22.56 -12.66
C SER A 102 20.83 22.54 -13.22
N TYR A 103 21.37 21.35 -13.47
CA TYR A 103 22.68 21.17 -14.10
C TYR A 103 22.73 21.81 -15.50
N TYR A 104 21.72 21.55 -16.33
CA TYR A 104 21.65 22.07 -17.69
C TYR A 104 21.62 23.61 -17.72
N ARG A 105 20.80 24.23 -16.86
CA ARG A 105 20.75 25.69 -16.71
C ARG A 105 22.08 26.25 -16.23
N CYS A 106 22.77 25.51 -15.36
CA CYS A 106 24.04 25.93 -14.83
C CYS A 106 25.17 25.92 -15.86
N VAL A 107 25.25 24.87 -16.67
CA VAL A 107 26.26 24.71 -17.72
C VAL A 107 26.03 25.67 -18.89
N ARG A 108 24.78 25.93 -19.24
CA ARG A 108 24.40 26.72 -20.43
C ARG A 108 24.18 28.22 -20.15
N GLY A 109 24.45 28.71 -18.95
CA GLY A 109 24.26 30.11 -18.56
C GLY A 109 25.30 31.06 -19.17
N ASP A 110 24.88 32.27 -19.55
CA ASP A 110 25.72 33.27 -20.22
C ASP A 110 26.81 33.85 -19.27
N LEU A 111 28.07 33.57 -19.61
CA LEU A 111 29.32 34.17 -19.10
C LEU A 111 29.73 33.97 -17.62
N ARG A 112 28.85 33.50 -16.72
CA ARG A 112 29.24 33.08 -15.34
C ARG A 112 28.58 31.74 -14.97
N HIS A 113 29.38 30.67 -14.96
CA HIS A 113 28.95 29.35 -14.47
C HIS A 113 28.61 29.43 -12.99
N SER A 114 27.31 29.44 -12.66
CA SER A 114 26.81 29.56 -11.29
C SER A 114 26.74 28.19 -10.58
N CYS A 115 27.62 27.25 -10.93
CA CYS A 115 27.52 25.84 -10.47
C CYS A 115 28.07 25.63 -9.08
N ASP A 116 28.80 26.62 -8.58
CA ASP A 116 29.23 26.75 -7.21
C ASP A 116 28.04 27.03 -6.26
N VAL A 117 27.07 27.85 -6.69
CA VAL A 117 25.91 28.24 -5.85
C VAL A 117 24.58 27.58 -6.24
N ALA A 118 24.36 27.27 -7.52
CA ALA A 118 23.11 26.69 -8.05
C ALA A 118 23.31 25.26 -8.59
N GLY A 119 24.33 24.56 -8.08
CA GLY A 119 24.58 23.17 -8.42
C GLY A 119 23.44 22.24 -8.03
N PRO A 120 23.28 21.09 -8.72
CA PRO A 120 22.28 20.09 -8.36
C PRO A 120 22.53 19.62 -6.90
N GLY A 121 21.48 19.67 -6.08
CA GLY A 121 21.56 19.32 -4.64
C GLY A 121 21.59 20.52 -3.68
N SER A 122 21.86 21.74 -4.15
CA SER A 122 21.79 22.96 -3.32
C SER A 122 20.38 23.32 -2.85
N LEU A 123 19.35 22.80 -3.54
CA LEU A 123 17.94 23.09 -3.28
C LEU A 123 17.32 22.26 -2.15
N GLN A 124 18.03 21.27 -1.62
CA GLN A 124 17.47 20.32 -0.65
C GLN A 124 18.06 20.52 0.74
N ASP A 125 17.22 20.92 1.69
CA ASP A 125 17.60 21.03 3.08
C ASP A 125 17.93 19.65 3.66
N ILE A 126 19.15 19.50 4.19
CA ILE A 126 19.67 18.23 4.74
C ILE A 126 18.75 17.68 5.84
N TYR A 127 18.17 18.56 6.68
CA TYR A 127 17.25 18.17 7.75
C TYR A 127 15.96 17.54 7.19
N SER A 128 15.41 18.11 6.12
CA SER A 128 14.20 17.59 5.49
C SER A 128 14.44 16.24 4.82
N ALA A 129 15.60 16.08 4.17
CA ALA A 129 16.03 14.83 3.55
C ALA A 129 16.27 13.73 4.58
N ALA A 130 16.93 14.05 5.69
CA ALA A 130 17.20 13.11 6.77
C ALA A 130 15.90 12.64 7.45
N ALA A 131 14.97 13.56 7.72
CA ALA A 131 13.67 13.23 8.30
C ALA A 131 12.84 12.34 7.37
N ASP A 132 12.82 12.65 6.06
CA ASP A 132 12.12 11.87 5.05
C ASP A 132 12.71 10.45 4.90
N PHE A 133 14.04 10.32 4.90
CA PHE A 133 14.72 9.02 4.88
C PHE A 133 14.41 8.19 6.14
N ALA A 134 14.61 8.76 7.33
CA ALA A 134 14.38 8.07 8.60
C ALA A 134 12.91 7.67 8.78
N GLY A 135 11.98 8.59 8.51
CA GLY A 135 10.55 8.31 8.52
C GLY A 135 10.17 7.22 7.52
N SER A 136 10.84 7.19 6.37
CA SER A 136 10.59 6.18 5.36
C SER A 136 11.00 4.77 5.75
N VAL A 137 12.16 4.64 6.41
CA VAL A 137 12.63 3.38 6.95
C VAL A 137 11.66 2.89 8.04
N LEU A 138 11.31 3.77 8.99
CA LEU A 138 10.41 3.43 10.09
C LEU A 138 9.03 2.96 9.59
N LEU A 139 8.41 3.69 8.67
CA LEU A 139 7.10 3.31 8.12
C LEU A 139 7.14 1.94 7.42
N CYS A 140 8.17 1.69 6.62
CA CYS A 140 8.33 0.42 5.94
C CYS A 140 8.46 -0.74 6.93
N TRP A 141 9.28 -0.59 7.97
CA TRP A 141 9.42 -1.60 9.01
C TRP A 141 8.14 -1.82 9.81
N THR A 142 7.43 -0.75 10.16
CA THR A 142 6.13 -0.90 10.84
C THR A 142 5.15 -1.69 9.98
N ALA A 143 4.98 -1.34 8.70
CA ALA A 143 4.09 -2.08 7.81
C ALA A 143 4.46 -3.57 7.71
N LEU A 144 5.76 -3.88 7.59
CA LEU A 144 6.25 -5.26 7.52
C LEU A 144 5.99 -6.04 8.82
N LEU A 145 6.17 -5.41 9.98
CA LEU A 145 5.91 -6.03 11.28
C LEU A 145 4.41 -6.29 11.53
N LEU A 146 3.53 -5.54 10.87
CA LEU A 146 2.08 -5.74 10.96
C LEU A 146 1.53 -6.83 10.04
N MET A 147 2.28 -7.25 9.00
CA MET A 147 1.82 -8.29 8.06
C MET A 147 1.42 -9.62 8.73
N PRO A 148 2.17 -10.17 9.72
CA PRO A 148 1.78 -11.40 10.40
C PRO A 148 0.49 -11.30 11.24
N CYS A 149 0.00 -10.08 11.50
CA CYS A 149 -1.24 -9.84 12.24
C CYS A 149 -2.42 -9.47 11.34
N ALA A 150 -2.21 -9.37 10.03
CA ALA A 150 -3.28 -9.10 9.07
C ALA A 150 -4.12 -10.36 8.83
N ARG A 151 -5.42 -10.17 8.56
CA ARG A 151 -6.32 -11.26 8.20
C ARG A 151 -6.22 -11.52 6.71
N ASN A 152 -6.01 -12.79 6.35
CA ASN A 152 -6.03 -13.23 4.96
C ASN A 152 -7.46 -13.06 4.41
N ALA A 153 -7.67 -12.06 3.54
CA ALA A 153 -8.93 -11.88 2.83
C ALA A 153 -8.94 -12.58 1.45
N ALA A 154 -7.77 -12.97 0.94
CA ALA A 154 -7.57 -13.39 -0.44
C ALA A 154 -7.64 -14.91 -0.70
N GLY A 155 -7.68 -15.76 0.33
CA GLY A 155 -7.37 -17.19 0.17
C GLY A 155 -8.53 -18.17 -0.01
N SER A 156 -9.77 -17.82 0.32
CA SER A 156 -10.83 -18.84 0.53
C SER A 156 -12.11 -18.66 -0.28
N ARG A 157 -12.11 -17.83 -1.34
CA ARG A 157 -13.32 -17.62 -2.16
C ARG A 157 -13.25 -18.24 -3.56
N ASP A 158 -12.05 -18.30 -4.14
CA ASP A 158 -11.86 -18.91 -5.47
C ASP A 158 -11.34 -20.34 -5.40
N LEU A 159 -10.56 -20.70 -4.37
CA LEU A 159 -10.06 -22.06 -4.22
C LEU A 159 -11.17 -23.01 -3.77
N ASP A 160 -12.00 -22.65 -2.80
CA ASP A 160 -13.11 -23.51 -2.38
C ASP A 160 -14.16 -23.68 -3.49
N GLY A 161 -14.37 -22.66 -4.33
CA GLY A 161 -15.27 -22.75 -5.49
C GLY A 161 -14.70 -23.59 -6.62
N ALA A 162 -13.44 -23.36 -7.00
CA ALA A 162 -12.77 -24.15 -8.04
C ALA A 162 -12.49 -25.58 -7.58
N VAL A 163 -12.20 -25.80 -6.29
CA VAL A 163 -12.06 -27.13 -5.70
C VAL A 163 -13.42 -27.80 -5.57
N ALA A 164 -14.49 -27.11 -5.17
CA ALA A 164 -15.83 -27.70 -5.18
C ALA A 164 -16.29 -28.04 -6.61
N ASP A 165 -16.02 -27.19 -7.60
CA ASP A 165 -16.32 -27.45 -9.00
C ASP A 165 -15.47 -28.63 -9.57
N LEU A 166 -14.22 -28.76 -9.11
CA LEU A 166 -13.34 -29.89 -9.43
C LEU A 166 -13.75 -31.18 -8.70
N GLU A 167 -14.17 -31.08 -7.43
CA GLU A 167 -14.66 -32.20 -6.63
C GLU A 167 -15.99 -32.70 -7.19
N ASP A 168 -16.91 -31.82 -7.59
CA ASP A 168 -18.15 -32.20 -8.28
C ASP A 168 -17.88 -32.85 -9.64
N ALA A 169 -16.87 -32.35 -10.39
CA ALA A 169 -16.44 -32.98 -11.64
C ALA A 169 -15.80 -34.36 -11.40
N MET A 170 -14.95 -34.52 -10.38
CA MET A 170 -14.24 -35.77 -10.08
C MET A 170 -15.15 -36.80 -9.38
N MET A 171 -16.11 -36.38 -8.57
CA MET A 171 -17.06 -37.25 -7.88
C MET A 171 -18.13 -37.80 -8.82
N SER A 172 -18.36 -37.14 -9.98
CA SER A 172 -19.19 -37.68 -11.06
C SER A 172 -18.53 -38.86 -11.79
N ASP A 173 -17.20 -38.90 -11.86
CA ASP A 173 -16.43 -40.01 -12.47
C ASP A 173 -16.10 -41.13 -11.47
N PHE A 174 -16.01 -40.83 -10.17
CA PHE A 174 -15.54 -41.79 -9.16
C PHE A 174 -16.64 -42.58 -8.43
N THR A 175 -17.90 -42.52 -8.85
CA THR A 175 -18.91 -43.50 -8.38
C THR A 175 -18.63 -44.94 -8.84
N TYR A 176 -17.49 -45.19 -9.48
CA TYR A 176 -16.87 -46.50 -9.62
C TYR A 176 -15.54 -46.54 -8.86
N SER A 177 -15.57 -47.17 -7.68
CA SER A 177 -14.43 -47.81 -7.00
C SER A 177 -13.69 -47.02 -5.90
N GLY A 178 -14.28 -47.02 -4.70
CA GLY A 178 -13.58 -47.56 -3.53
C GLY A 178 -12.79 -46.61 -2.62
N SER A 179 -13.01 -46.83 -1.32
CA SER A 179 -12.28 -46.40 -0.12
C SER A 179 -10.83 -45.94 -0.31
N ASP A 180 -10.37 -44.89 0.37
CA ASP A 180 -9.88 -44.96 1.76
C ASP A 180 -9.42 -43.58 2.29
N SER A 181 -9.16 -43.61 3.58
CA SER A 181 -9.09 -42.57 4.61
C SER A 181 -7.79 -41.73 4.66
N ASP A 182 -7.91 -40.56 5.30
CA ASP A 182 -6.92 -39.85 6.14
C ASP A 182 -5.62 -39.25 5.55
N HIS A 183 -5.55 -37.90 5.56
CA HIS A 183 -4.49 -37.05 6.18
C HIS A 183 -4.36 -35.69 5.48
N TYR A 184 -4.61 -34.57 6.18
CA TYR A 184 -3.69 -33.42 6.35
C TYR A 184 -4.35 -32.31 7.21
N ASP A 185 -4.81 -32.69 8.39
CA ASP A 185 -5.18 -31.76 9.45
C ASP A 185 -3.92 -31.43 10.27
N GLN A 186 -3.07 -30.53 9.76
CA GLN A 186 -1.81 -30.16 10.43
C GLN A 186 -1.38 -28.70 10.23
N GLY A 187 -2.35 -27.78 10.20
CA GLY A 187 -2.11 -26.33 10.28
C GLY A 187 -2.57 -25.65 11.58
N CYS A 188 -3.38 -26.34 12.39
CA CYS A 188 -4.21 -25.70 13.43
C CYS A 188 -3.47 -25.37 14.75
N GLY A 189 -2.22 -25.81 14.93
CA GLY A 189 -1.52 -25.74 16.23
C GLY A 189 -0.59 -24.53 16.47
N ALA A 190 -0.12 -23.82 15.44
CA ALA A 190 0.96 -22.83 15.59
C ALA A 190 0.53 -21.35 15.39
N MET A 191 -0.66 -21.08 14.85
CA MET A 191 -1.13 -19.70 14.59
C MET A 191 -1.87 -19.08 15.80
N LEU A 192 -2.09 -19.86 16.86
CA LEU A 192 -2.95 -19.55 18.01
C LEU A 192 -2.34 -18.61 19.07
N ARG A 193 -1.29 -17.82 18.77
CA ARG A 193 -0.64 -16.95 19.78
C ARG A 193 -0.18 -15.54 19.36
N ARG A 194 -0.40 -15.03 18.14
CA ARG A 194 0.40 -13.88 17.69
C ARG A 194 -0.22 -12.50 17.53
N CYS A 195 -1.46 -12.26 17.92
CA CYS A 195 -1.91 -10.87 18.12
C CYS A 195 -3.04 -10.79 19.17
N MET A 196 -2.70 -11.11 20.42
CA MET A 196 -3.58 -11.02 21.60
C MET A 196 -3.75 -9.57 22.10
N CYS A 197 -3.75 -8.59 21.19
CA CYS A 197 -3.93 -7.17 21.46
C CYS A 197 -4.71 -6.50 20.31
N CYS A 198 -5.97 -6.88 20.14
CA CYS A 198 -7.04 -6.02 19.65
C CYS A 198 -8.25 -6.25 20.57
#